data_AF-N8Q8Y3-F1
#
_entry.id   AF-N8Q8Y3-F1
#
_cell.length_a   1.000
_cell.length_b   1.000
_cell.length_c   1.000
_cell.angle_alpha   90.00
_cell.angle_beta   90.00
_cell.angle_gamma   90.00
#
_symmetry.space_group_name_H-M   'P 1'
#
loop_
_entity.id
_entity.type
_entity.pdbx_description
1 polymer ?
#
loop_
_entity_poly.entity_id
_entity_poly.type
_entity_poly.pdbx_seq_one_letter_code
_entity_poly.pdbx_strand_id
1 'polypeptide(L)'
;MSIEQLKELFGNQEAILELVQLEGGELALRNAGSEKEPLVKIQFNDEVKMLLGDQMPVIAQHMVQAALYALMEKQVNELHAEIVDEQPQYLS
;
A
#
# COMPACT_ATOMS: atom_id res chain seq x y z
N MET A 1 -8.13 8.91 -5.46
CA MET A 1 -7.98 7.69 -6.28
C MET A 1 -9.02 6.71 -5.80
N SER A 2 -9.81 6.12 -6.70
CA SER A 2 -10.84 5.16 -6.32
C SER A 2 -10.26 3.75 -6.17
N ILE A 3 -10.97 2.86 -5.47
CA ILE A 3 -10.59 1.45 -5.29
C ILE A 3 -10.43 0.75 -6.64
N GLU A 4 -11.22 1.14 -7.63
CA GLU A 4 -11.20 0.61 -8.99
C GLU A 4 -9.85 0.88 -9.65
N GLN A 5 -9.28 2.08 -9.48
CA GLN A 5 -7.97 2.42 -10.01
C GLN A 5 -6.83 1.66 -9.31
N LEU A 6 -6.98 1.39 -8.01
CA LEU A 6 -6.06 0.52 -7.27
C LEU A 6 -6.16 -0.93 -7.73
N LYS A 7 -7.38 -1.43 -7.97
CA LYS A 7 -7.61 -2.76 -8.55
C LYS A 7 -7.04 -2.87 -9.97
N GLU A 8 -7.09 -1.82 -10.77
CA GLU A 8 -6.46 -1.77 -12.09
C GLU A 8 -4.93 -1.75 -11.99
N LEU A 9 -4.35 -0.97 -11.07
CA LEU A 9 -2.91 -0.96 -10.77
C LEU A 9 -2.40 -2.31 -10.29
N PHE A 10 -3.19 -2.99 -9.46
CA PHE A 10 -2.93 -4.33 -8.96
C PHE A 10 -3.52 -5.42 -9.87
N GLY A 11 -3.92 -5.15 -11.12
CA GLY A 11 -4.47 -6.16 -12.01
C GLY A 11 -5.84 -6.76 -11.57
N ASN A 12 -6.75 -6.88 -12.53
CA ASN A 12 -8.04 -7.52 -12.28
C ASN A 12 -7.82 -9.02 -12.02
N GLN A 13 -8.15 -9.45 -10.79
CA GLN A 13 -8.08 -10.80 -10.24
C GLN A 13 -6.67 -11.22 -9.75
N GLU A 14 -6.52 -11.28 -8.42
CA GLU A 14 -5.43 -11.99 -7.72
C GLU A 14 -3.99 -11.57 -8.07
N ALA A 15 -3.67 -10.28 -8.22
CA ALA A 15 -2.24 -9.94 -8.22
C ALA A 15 -1.64 -10.20 -6.85
N ILE A 16 -0.86 -11.26 -6.81
CA ILE A 16 0.11 -11.50 -5.76
C ILE A 16 1.19 -10.44 -5.95
N LEU A 17 1.38 -9.60 -4.92
CA LEU A 17 2.50 -8.67 -4.87
C LEU A 17 3.68 -9.36 -4.22
N GLU A 18 4.87 -9.11 -4.76
CA GLU A 18 6.12 -9.53 -4.16
C GLU A 18 6.98 -8.31 -3.83
N LEU A 19 7.70 -8.41 -2.71
CA LEU A 19 8.73 -7.47 -2.32
C LEU A 19 10.08 -8.14 -2.57
N VAL A 20 10.84 -7.62 -3.53
CA VAL A 20 12.15 -8.18 -3.92
C VAL A 20 13.26 -7.16 -3.65
N GLN A 21 14.46 -7.66 -3.35
CA GLN A 21 15.65 -6.83 -3.29
C GLN A 21 16.31 -6.77 -4.67
N LEU A 22 16.54 -5.56 -5.18
CA LEU A 22 17.25 -5.31 -6.43
C LEU A 22 18.77 -5.36 -6.21
N GLU A 23 19.54 -5.47 -7.29
CA GLU A 23 21.01 -5.52 -7.26
C GLU A 23 21.64 -4.30 -6.55
N GLY A 24 21.00 -3.13 -6.61
CA GLY A 24 21.43 -1.91 -5.91
C GLY A 24 21.12 -1.89 -4.39
N GLY A 25 20.56 -2.97 -3.85
CA GLY A 25 20.14 -3.07 -2.45
C GLY A 25 18.82 -2.35 -2.14
N GLU A 26 18.19 -1.73 -3.14
CA GLU A 26 16.85 -1.18 -3.07
C GLU A 26 15.81 -2.31 -2.93
N LEU A 27 14.72 -2.04 -2.22
CA LEU A 27 13.57 -2.94 -2.20
C LEU A 27 12.52 -2.48 -3.19
N ALA A 28 11.91 -3.40 -3.90
CA ALA A 28 10.94 -3.12 -4.96
C ALA A 28 9.66 -3.93 -4.74
N LEU A 29 8.53 -3.25 -4.71
CA LEU A 29 7.20 -3.86 -4.71
C LEU A 29 6.74 -3.99 -6.17
N ARG A 30 6.40 -5.20 -6.60
CA ARG A 30 5.93 -5.46 -7.96
C ARG A 30 4.92 -6.60 -7.99
N ASN A 31 4.23 -6.75 -9.11
CA ASN A 31 3.40 -7.93 -9.38
C ASN A 31 4.32 -9.17 -9.47
N ALA A 32 3.93 -10.26 -8.82
CA ALA A 32 4.69 -11.51 -8.82
C ALA A 32 4.90 -12.02 -10.25
N GLY A 33 6.14 -12.40 -10.57
CA GLY A 33 6.52 -12.86 -11.91
C GLY A 33 6.48 -11.81 -13.02
N SER A 34 6.30 -10.52 -12.70
CA SER A 34 6.32 -9.44 -13.67
C SER A 34 7.72 -8.84 -13.83
N GLU A 35 8.17 -8.74 -15.09
CA GLU A 35 9.40 -8.02 -15.49
C GLU A 35 9.16 -6.53 -15.77
N LYS A 36 7.94 -6.03 -15.56
CA LYS A 36 7.60 -4.60 -15.67
C LYS A 36 8.28 -3.78 -14.56
N GLU A 37 8.28 -2.46 -14.77
CA GLU A 37 8.78 -1.51 -13.77
C GLU A 37 8.09 -1.72 -12.40
N PRO A 38 8.85 -1.66 -11.28
CA PRO A 38 8.28 -1.77 -9.95
C PRO A 38 7.21 -0.70 -9.69
N LEU A 39 6.17 -1.09 -8.94
CA LEU A 39 5.13 -0.17 -8.50
C LEU A 39 5.67 0.84 -7.48
N VAL A 40 6.59 0.38 -6.62
CA VAL A 40 7.23 1.18 -5.59
C VAL A 40 8.68 0.73 -5.44
N LYS A 41 9.60 1.69 -5.27
CA LYS A 41 10.96 1.45 -4.79
C LYS A 41 11.14 2.07 -3.42
N ILE A 42 11.72 1.31 -2.50
CA ILE A 42 12.03 1.72 -1.13
C ILE A 42 13.55 1.69 -0.99
N GLN A 43 14.12 2.85 -0.68
CA GLN A 43 15.55 3.02 -0.52
C GLN A 43 15.85 3.58 0.86
N PHE A 44 16.71 2.86 1.58
CA PHE A 44 17.31 3.33 2.82
C PHE A 44 18.68 3.92 2.49
N ASN A 45 19.10 4.97 3.20
CA ASN A 45 20.48 5.44 3.11
C ASN A 45 21.42 4.42 3.76
N ASP A 46 22.73 4.57 3.54
CA ASP A 46 23.70 3.56 3.98
C ASP A 46 23.80 3.45 5.51
N GLU A 47 23.66 4.56 6.23
CA GLU A 47 23.64 4.57 7.70
C GLU A 47 22.47 3.75 8.26
N VAL A 48 21.27 3.92 7.69
CA VAL A 48 20.08 3.17 8.11
C VAL A 48 20.18 1.72 7.65
N LYS A 49 20.72 1.43 6.46
CA LYS A 49 20.99 0.04 6.04
C LYS A 49 21.89 -0.69 7.03
N MET A 50 22.96 -0.05 7.50
CA MET A 50 23.86 -0.63 8.50
C MET A 50 23.14 -0.89 9.84
N LEU A 51 22.25 0.01 10.25
CA LEU A 51 21.47 -0.13 11.49
C LEU A 51 20.43 -1.24 11.39
N LEU A 52 19.71 -1.32 10.27
CA LEU A 52 18.61 -2.27 10.06
C LEU A 52 19.11 -3.67 9.69
N GLY A 53 20.23 -3.76 8.98
CA GLY A 53 20.82 -5.02 8.51
C GLY A 53 19.77 -5.93 7.87
N ASP A 54 19.69 -7.16 8.38
CA ASP A 54 18.81 -8.20 7.88
C ASP A 54 17.31 -7.93 8.14
N GLN A 55 16.97 -6.93 8.96
CA GLN A 55 15.58 -6.54 9.23
C GLN A 55 15.00 -5.62 8.15
N MET A 56 15.83 -5.11 7.24
CA MET A 56 15.41 -4.16 6.20
C MET A 56 14.20 -4.67 5.37
N PRO A 57 14.16 -5.94 4.89
CA PRO A 57 13.01 -6.45 4.13
C PRO A 57 11.72 -6.49 4.96
N VAL A 58 11.81 -6.88 6.23
CA VAL A 58 10.66 -6.97 7.15
C VAL A 58 10.08 -5.57 7.42
N ILE A 59 10.94 -4.58 7.62
CA ILE A 59 10.52 -3.20 7.83
C ILE A 59 9.80 -2.66 6.60
N ALA A 60 10.36 -2.87 5.41
CA ALA A 60 9.71 -2.47 4.17
C ALA A 60 8.36 -3.17 3.95
N GLN A 61 8.25 -4.45 4.32
CA GLN A 61 6.97 -5.17 4.29
C GLN A 61 5.94 -4.50 5.21
N HIS A 62 6.32 -4.13 6.43
CA HIS A 62 5.44 -3.41 7.36
C HIS A 62 5.07 -2.02 6.85
N MET A 63 5.98 -1.29 6.20
CA MET A 63 5.66 0.00 5.57
C MET A 63 4.58 -0.15 4.50
N VAL A 64 4.67 -1.19 3.66
CA VAL A 64 3.66 -1.48 2.63
C VAL A 64 2.33 -1.86 3.28
N GLN A 65 2.33 -2.73 4.29
CA GLN A 65 1.12 -3.12 5.01
C GLN A 65 0.43 -1.91 5.66
N ALA A 66 1.20 -1.04 6.34
CA ALA A 66 0.67 0.18 6.95
C ALA A 66 0.07 1.13 5.91
N ALA A 67 0.72 1.28 4.75
CA ALA A 67 0.18 2.09 3.66
C ALA A 67 -1.14 1.53 3.11
N LEU A 68 -1.25 0.20 2.96
CA LEU A 68 -2.49 -0.46 2.55
C LEU A 68 -3.60 -0.27 3.58
N TYR A 69 -3.31 -0.42 4.88
CA TYR A 69 -4.29 -0.17 5.94
C TYR A 69 -4.77 1.27 5.97
N ALA A 70 -3.87 2.25 5.89
CA ALA A 70 -4.23 3.67 5.87
C ALA A 70 -5.14 4.02 4.67
N LEU A 71 -4.90 3.38 3.52
CA LEU A 71 -5.73 3.54 2.33
C LEU A 71 -7.14 2.96 2.52
N MET A 72 -7.24 1.78 3.16
CA MET A 72 -8.52 1.16 3.48
C MET A 72 -9.32 1.97 4.52
N GLU A 73 -8.67 2.45 5.59
CA GLU A 73 -9.31 3.27 6.62
C GLU A 73 -9.90 4.56 6.03
N LYS A 74 -9.17 5.22 5.12
CA LYS A 74 -9.67 6.41 4.44
C LYS A 74 -11.00 6.14 3.71
N GLN A 75 -11.12 4.99 3.05
CA GLN A 75 -12.33 4.62 2.30
C GLN A 75 -13.50 4.28 3.24
N VAL A 76 -13.23 3.58 4.34
CA VAL A 76 -14.25 3.30 5.37
C VAL A 76 -14.78 4.60 5.98
N ASN A 77 -13.91 5.57 6.23
CA ASN A 77 -14.32 6.87 6.75
C ASN A 77 -15.11 7.70 5.72
N GLU A 78 -14.74 7.65 4.44
CA GLU A 78 -15.50 8.29 3.36
C GLU A 78 -16.90 7.67 3.21
N LEU A 79 -17.03 6.33 3.29
CA LEU A 79 -18.32 5.63 3.27
C LEU A 79 -19.22 5.98 4.47
N HIS A 80 -18.65 6.11 5.66
CA HIS A 80 -19.44 6.48 6.85
C HIS A 80 -19.83 7.97 6.87
N ALA A 81 -19.06 8.85 6.23
CA ALA A 81 -19.38 10.28 6.15
C ALA A 81 -20.58 10.57 5.23
N GLU A 82 -20.85 9.73 4.22
CA GLU A 82 -21.97 9.89 3.29
C GLU A 82 -23.35 9.61 3.92
N ILE A 83 -23.42 8.97 5.09
CA ILE A 83 -24.68 8.51 5.73
C ILE A 83 -25.27 9.55 6.71
N VAL A 84 -24.64 10.72 6.91
CA VAL A 84 -25.00 11.65 8.01
C VAL A 84 -25.91 12.82 7.58
N ASP A 85 -26.24 12.96 6.30
CA ASP A 85 -27.09 14.06 5.79
C ASP A 85 -28.59 13.71 5.68
N GLU A 86 -29.13 12.84 6.55
CA GLU A 86 -30.59 12.68 6.66
C GLU A 86 -31.17 13.63 7.71
N GLN A 87 -32.01 14.58 7.28
CA GLN A 87 -32.79 15.40 8.21
C GLN A 87 -33.70 14.49 9.06
N PRO A 88 -33.64 14.56 10.40
CA PRO A 88 -34.44 13.70 11.26
C PRO A 88 -35.94 13.91 10.98
N GLN A 89 -36.62 12.81 10.64
CA GLN A 89 -38.03 12.81 10.21
C GLN A 89 -39.02 13.19 11.33
N TYR A 90 -38.53 13.30 12.57
CA TYR A 90 -39.31 13.71 13.74
C TYR A 90 -38.51 14.71 14.58
N LEU A 91 -38.54 15.98 14.20
CA LEU A 91 -38.33 17.08 15.13
C LEU A 91 -39.70 17.45 15.70
N SER A 92 -39.88 17.25 17.01
CA SER A 92 -41.00 17.81 17.79
C SER A 92 -40.70 19.26 18.15
#